data_AF-A0A6G0M770-F1
#
_entry.id   AF-A0A6G0M770-F1
#
_cell.length_a   1.000
_cell.length_b   1.000
_cell.length_c   1.000
_cell.angle_alpha   90.00
_cell.angle_beta   90.00
_cell.angle_gamma   90.00
#
_symmetry.space_group_name_H-M   'P 1'
#
loop_
_entity.id
_entity.type
_entity.pdbx_description
1 polymer ?
#
loop_
_entity_poly.entity_id
_entity_poly.type
_entity_poly.pdbx_seq_one_letter_code
_entity_poly.pdbx_strand_id
1 'polypeptide(L)' 'HGGGTRCKHGGCSKIAVSHGLCWAHGGGKRCLVETCQKPAYERNGNLCAEHCALRNQPPAQATNY' A
#
# COMPACT_ATOMS: atom_id res chain seq x y z
N HIS A 1 -13.38 -1.96 22.90
CA HIS A 1 -12.85 -1.90 21.51
C HIS A 1 -11.53 -2.65 21.48
N GLY A 2 -11.47 -3.85 20.89
CA GLY A 2 -10.22 -4.62 20.86
C GLY A 2 -10.43 -6.03 20.34
N GLY A 3 -10.39 -6.18 19.02
CA GLY A 3 -10.64 -7.48 18.37
C GLY A 3 -10.28 -7.45 16.90
N GLY A 4 -9.12 -6.91 16.56
CA GLY A 4 -8.61 -7.03 15.19
C GLY A 4 -8.33 -8.50 14.88
N THR A 5 -8.76 -8.97 13.70
CA THR A 5 -8.46 -10.34 13.24
C THR A 5 -6.96 -10.48 13.01
N ARG A 6 -6.36 -11.64 13.32
CA ARG A 6 -4.93 -11.88 13.03
C ARG A 6 -4.72 -12.12 11.53
N CYS A 7 -3.53 -11.78 11.06
CA CYS A 7 -3.10 -12.07 9.69
C CYS A 7 -3.13 -13.59 9.43
N LYS A 8 -3.73 -13.99 8.31
CA LYS A 8 -3.86 -15.38 7.84
C LYS A 8 -2.53 -15.98 7.39
N HIS A 9 -1.52 -15.14 7.12
CA HIS A 9 -0.17 -15.61 6.79
C HIS A 9 0.41 -16.43 7.95
N GLY A 10 0.92 -17.63 7.66
CA GLY A 10 1.45 -18.55 8.66
C GLY A 10 2.54 -17.90 9.52
N GLY A 11 2.39 -18.02 10.85
CA GLY A 11 3.34 -17.43 11.80
C GLY A 11 3.27 -15.90 11.95
N CYS A 12 2.33 -15.21 11.28
CA CYS A 12 2.20 -13.76 11.42
C CYS A 12 1.32 -13.37 12.61
N SER A 13 1.91 -12.74 13.63
CA SER A 13 1.17 -12.22 14.80
C SER A 13 0.55 -10.83 14.58
N LYS A 14 0.72 -10.23 13.39
CA LYS A 14 0.20 -8.89 13.10
C LYS A 14 -1.31 -8.92 12.86
N ILE A 15 -1.97 -7.79 13.11
CA ILE A 15 -3.40 -7.61 12.85
C ILE A 15 -3.63 -7.46 11.35
N ALA A 16 -4.67 -8.14 10.87
CA ALA A 16 -5.17 -8.03 9.53
C ALA A 16 -5.81 -6.66 9.31
N VAL A 17 -5.47 -6.05 8.18
CA VAL A 17 -6.00 -4.76 7.75
C VAL A 17 -7.16 -5.00 6.76
N SER A 18 -6.92 -5.84 5.75
CA SER A 18 -7.93 -6.25 4.76
C SER A 18 -7.64 -7.67 4.27
N HIS A 19 -8.64 -8.34 3.70
CA HIS A 19 -8.57 -9.72 3.20
C HIS A 19 -8.06 -10.77 4.21
N GLY A 20 -8.06 -10.43 5.51
CA GLY A 20 -7.46 -11.24 6.55
C GLY A 20 -5.92 -11.22 6.55
N LEU A 21 -5.28 -10.26 5.87
CA LEU A 21 -3.83 -10.13 5.80
C LEU A 21 -3.40 -8.82 6.46
N CYS A 22 -2.19 -8.78 7.03
CA CYS A 22 -1.63 -7.55 7.57
C CYS A 22 -1.06 -6.66 6.46
N TRP A 23 -0.66 -5.44 6.83
CA TRP A 23 0.04 -4.50 5.94
C TRP A 23 1.16 -5.15 5.11
N ALA A 24 2.05 -5.92 5.75
CA ALA A 24 3.19 -6.54 5.09
C ALA A 24 2.80 -7.68 4.13
N HIS A 25 1.73 -8.41 4.46
CA HIS A 25 1.30 -9.59 3.73
C HIS A 25 0.13 -9.32 2.76
N GLY A 26 -0.10 -8.07 2.34
CA GLY A 26 -1.06 -7.74 1.28
C GLY A 26 -2.42 -7.25 1.76
N GLY A 27 -2.59 -6.98 3.05
CA GLY A 27 -3.82 -6.40 3.59
C GLY A 27 -3.96 -4.90 3.43
N GLY A 28 -2.93 -4.21 2.91
CA GLY A 28 -2.95 -2.77 2.68
C GLY A 28 -2.50 -2.40 1.27
N LYS A 29 -2.88 -1.20 0.84
CA LYS A 29 -2.56 -0.67 -0.50
C LYS A 29 -1.10 -0.26 -0.60
N ARG A 30 -0.41 -0.68 -1.67
CA ARG A 30 0.96 -0.27 -1.98
C ARG A 30 0.97 1.05 -2.76
N CYS A 31 2.08 1.77 -2.67
CA CYS A 31 2.31 2.96 -3.49
C CYS A 31 2.18 2.60 -4.98
N LEU A 32 1.49 3.45 -5.74
CA LEU A 32 1.36 3.28 -7.19
C LEU A 32 2.69 3.47 -7.96
N VAL A 33 3.71 4.04 -7.31
CA VAL A 33 5.06 4.11 -7.90
C VAL A 33 5.65 2.71 -7.94
N GLU A 34 5.94 2.21 -9.14
CA GLU A 34 6.32 0.81 -9.41
C GLU A 34 7.53 0.33 -8.58
N THR A 35 8.48 1.22 -8.33
CA THR A 35 9.68 0.94 -7.54
C THR A 35 9.48 1.10 -6.04
N CYS A 36 8.27 1.48 -5.59
CA CYS A 36 7.98 1.83 -4.21
C CYS A 36 7.06 0.80 -3.53
N GLN A 37 7.60 0.09 -2.55
CA GLN A 37 6.84 -0.86 -1.75
C GLN A 37 6.23 -0.27 -0.46
N LYS A 38 6.32 1.06 -0.29
CA LYS A 38 5.86 1.77 0.91
C LYS A 38 4.32 1.77 1.02
N PRO A 39 3.79 1.94 2.24
CA PRO A 39 2.35 2.05 2.46
C PRO A 39 1.71 3.23 1.79
N ALA A 40 0.63 2.95 1.07
CA ALA A 40 -0.23 3.93 0.47
C ALA A 40 -1.57 4.04 1.19
N TYR A 41 -2.16 5.22 1.06
CA TYR A 41 -3.44 5.54 1.65
C TYR A 41 -4.34 6.13 0.57
N GLU A 42 -5.64 5.83 0.62
CA GLU A 42 -6.61 6.36 -0.36
C GLU A 42 -6.70 7.88 -0.30
N ARG A 43 -6.61 8.46 0.91
CA ARG A 43 -6.50 9.92 1.10
C ARG A 43 -5.27 10.54 0.42
N ASN A 44 -4.24 9.75 0.15
CA ASN A 44 -3.03 10.14 -0.56
C ASN A 44 -3.10 9.80 -2.07
N GLY A 45 -4.25 9.33 -2.57
CA GLY A 45 -4.44 8.86 -3.94
C GLY A 45 -3.70 7.57 -4.25
N ASN A 46 -3.67 6.63 -3.31
CA ASN A 46 -2.92 5.36 -3.43
C ASN A 46 -1.40 5.58 -3.56
N LEU A 47 -0.88 6.65 -2.98
CA LEU A 47 0.55 6.91 -2.86
C LEU A 47 1.00 6.88 -1.40
N CYS A 48 2.28 6.62 -1.20
CA CYS A 48 2.89 6.67 0.12
C CYS A 48 3.05 8.11 0.63
N ALA A 49 3.36 8.27 1.91
CA ALA A 49 3.55 9.59 2.52
C ALA A 49 4.62 10.45 1.82
N GLU A 50 5.60 9.80 1.17
CA GLU A 50 6.67 10.46 0.43
C GLU A 50 6.25 10.78 -1.01
N HIS A 51 5.73 9.80 -1.75
CA HIS A 51 5.29 10.00 -3.14
C HIS A 51 3.98 10.78 -3.28
N CYS A 52 3.17 10.93 -2.22
CA CYS A 52 1.98 11.76 -2.29
C CYS A 52 2.32 13.26 -2.40
N ALA A 53 3.52 13.68 -1.98
CA ALA A 53 4.04 15.02 -2.20
C ALA A 53 4.47 15.26 -3.66
N LEU A 54 4.68 14.19 -4.43
CA LEU A 54 5.20 14.21 -5.80
C LEU A 54 4.11 14.05 -6.87
N ARG A 55 2.83 14.15 -6.49
CA ARG A 55 1.66 13.99 -7.40
C ARG A 55 1.59 14.98 -8.58
N ASN A 56 2.56 15.87 -8.70
CA ASN A 56 2.77 16.75 -9.85
C ASN A 56 3.75 16.17 -10.90
N GLN A 57 4.08 14.88 -10.85
CA GLN A 57 4.84 14.23 -11.92
C GLN A 57 3.87 13.60 -12.94
N PRO A 58 3.79 14.11 -14.18
CA PRO A 58 3.02 13.46 -15.24
C PRO A 58 3.54 12.04 -15.45
N PRO A 59 2.68 11.08 -15.85
CA PRO A 59 3.10 9.70 -16.08
C PRO A 59 4.32 9.70 -17.01
N ALA A 60 5.35 8.94 -16.59
CA ALA A 60 6.53 8.70 -17.39
C ALA A 60 6.10 8.38 -18.82
N GLN A 61 6.58 9.21 -19.72
CA GLN A 61 6.29 9.30 -21.14
C GLN A 61 5.99 7.92 -21.72
N ALA A 62 4.75 7.72 -22.17
CA ALA A 62 4.44 6.69 -23.13
C ALA A 62 5.36 6.95 -24.34
N THR A 63 6.42 6.15 -24.42
CA THR A 63 7.29 6.10 -25.59
C THR A 63 6.38 5.76 -26.77
N ASN A 64 6.12 6.76 -27.61
CA ASN A 64 5.59 6.54 -28.94
C ASN A 64 6.70 5.83 -29.71
N TYR A 65 6.52 4.54 -29.91
CA TYR A 65 7.07 3.84 -31.07
C TYR A 65 5.91 3.10 -31.74
#